data_AF-A0A2V7XSP9-F1
#
_entry.id   AF-A0A2V7XSP9-F1
#
_cell.length_a   1.000
_cell.length_b   1.000
_cell.length_c   1.000
_cell.angle_alpha   90.00
_cell.angle_beta   90.00
_cell.angle_gamma   90.00
#
_symmetry.space_group_name_H-M   'P 1'
#
loop_
_entity.id
_entity.type
_entity.pdbx_description
1 polymer ?
#
loop_
_entity_poly.entity_id
_entity_poly.type
_entity_poly.pdbx_seq_one_letter_code
_entity_poly.pdbx_strand_id
1 'polypeptide(L)'
;MTMTLVIAAVLATLVTVAYGRYRLGPVQHDWESALSPEAHRQLDEVRSRMIVDAALADDALLGAEAARSAGDWGEACRLLDLGVWALTQATPERLTRLRGMGVAIRVAAAIMPPPPVKAVRFRLGSVKAATGAGELLHHVLITPAERMLLRLWMIACAMRLALHVARRSAAALRTRPQAARHWQHYVAGRADWGTADEEHLASFRLLLESAAAADRAESLAR
;
A
#
# COMPACT_ATOMS: atom_id res chain seq x y z
N MET A 1 -8.80 19.12 -9.89
CA MET A 1 -8.88 17.99 -8.92
C MET A 1 -7.55 17.24 -8.79
N THR A 2 -6.76 17.08 -9.86
CA THR A 2 -5.41 16.50 -9.83
C THR A 2 -4.39 17.37 -9.10
N MET A 3 -4.39 18.69 -9.34
CA MET A 3 -3.48 19.64 -8.67
C MET A 3 -3.67 19.67 -7.15
N THR A 4 -4.91 19.63 -6.66
CA THR A 4 -5.22 19.66 -5.23
C THR A 4 -4.75 18.40 -4.50
N LEU A 5 -4.81 17.23 -5.15
CA LEU A 5 -4.28 15.97 -4.62
C LEU A 5 -2.75 15.97 -4.55
N VAL A 6 -2.08 16.51 -5.59
CA VAL A 6 -0.62 16.65 -5.61
C VAL A 6 -0.14 17.63 -4.54
N ILE A 7 -0.85 18.75 -4.35
CA ILE A 7 -0.52 19.73 -3.32
C ILE A 7 -0.74 19.13 -1.91
N ALA A 8 -1.85 18.43 -1.69
CA ALA A 8 -2.10 17.73 -0.42
C ALA A 8 -1.05 16.64 -0.15
N ALA A 9 -0.57 15.97 -1.19
CA ALA A 9 0.48 14.97 -1.12
C ALA A 9 1.83 15.55 -0.67
N VAL A 10 2.23 16.65 -1.31
CA VAL A 10 3.45 17.38 -1.00
C VAL A 10 3.37 17.97 0.41
N LEU A 11 2.24 18.56 0.80
CA LEU A 11 2.02 19.11 2.14
C LEU A 11 2.00 18.04 3.23
N ALA A 12 1.35 16.90 3.01
CA ALA A 12 1.37 15.79 3.96
C ALA A 12 2.79 15.22 4.14
N THR A 13 3.59 15.19 3.07
CA THR A 13 4.99 14.77 3.11
C THR A 13 5.85 15.79 3.86
N LEU A 14 5.69 17.09 3.59
CA LEU A 14 6.36 18.16 4.33
C LEU A 14 6.02 18.14 5.82
N VAL A 15 4.74 17.93 6.17
CA VAL A 15 4.30 17.84 7.57
C VAL A 15 4.84 16.59 8.25
N THR A 16 4.88 15.43 7.60
CA THR A 16 5.42 14.21 8.22
C THR A 16 6.94 14.26 8.42
N VAL A 17 7.67 14.90 7.51
CA VAL A 17 9.11 15.16 7.64
C VAL A 17 9.38 16.20 8.72
N ALA A 18 8.60 17.29 8.77
CA ALA A 18 8.75 18.33 9.79
C ALA A 18 8.39 17.82 11.19
N TYR A 19 7.27 17.13 11.36
CA TYR A 19 6.82 16.62 12.67
C TYR A 19 7.67 15.44 13.17
N GLY A 20 8.33 14.70 12.27
CA GLY A 20 9.28 13.64 12.61
C GLY A 20 10.58 14.15 13.21
N ARG A 21 11.03 15.36 12.84
CA ARG A 21 12.26 15.99 13.36
C ARG A 21 12.12 16.55 14.79
N TYR A 22 10.91 16.88 15.26
CA TYR A 22 10.72 17.66 16.50
C TYR A 22 10.24 16.87 17.73
N ARG A 23 9.98 15.55 17.64
CA ARG A 23 9.64 14.70 18.80
C ARG A 23 10.51 13.45 18.84
N LEU A 24 11.73 13.61 19.32
CA LEU A 24 12.61 12.52 19.74
C LEU A 24 12.49 12.39 21.27
N GLY A 25 11.72 11.42 21.72
CA GLY A 25 11.48 11.05 23.13
C GLY A 25 10.79 9.68 23.21
N PRO A 26 10.91 8.96 24.34
CA PRO A 26 11.41 7.60 24.44
C PRO A 26 10.39 6.56 23.95
N VAL A 27 10.65 5.96 22.78
CA VAL A 27 9.97 4.75 22.28
C VAL A 27 11.04 3.78 21.76
N GLN A 28 12.10 3.61 22.55
CA GLN A 28 13.27 2.82 22.18
C GLN A 28 13.22 1.42 22.81
N HIS A 29 12.47 1.22 23.90
CA HIS A 29 12.56 0.01 24.74
C HIS A 29 11.53 -1.09 24.41
N ASP A 30 10.41 -0.78 23.76
CA ASP A 30 9.39 -1.80 23.44
C ASP A 30 9.72 -2.63 22.20
N TRP A 31 10.67 -2.19 21.37
CA TRP A 31 10.90 -2.75 20.03
C TRP A 31 12.09 -3.70 19.91
N GLU A 32 12.92 -3.85 20.94
CA GLU A 32 13.98 -4.89 20.99
C GLU A 32 13.38 -6.32 20.91
N SER A 33 12.13 -6.50 21.34
CA SER A 33 11.42 -7.80 21.26
C SER A 33 10.95 -8.19 19.84
N ALA A 34 10.76 -7.19 18.95
CA ALA A 34 10.27 -7.39 17.59
C ALA A 34 11.37 -7.83 16.61
N LEU A 35 12.61 -7.99 17.08
CA LEU A 35 13.80 -8.32 16.27
C LEU A 35 14.24 -9.78 16.37
N SER A 36 13.43 -10.62 16.99
CA SER A 36 13.68 -12.05 17.17
C SER A 36 13.26 -12.88 15.94
N PRO A 37 13.63 -14.18 15.86
CA PRO A 37 13.11 -15.15 14.87
C PRO A 37 11.56 -15.18 14.77
N GLU A 38 10.86 -14.70 15.81
CA GLU A 38 9.41 -14.45 15.82
C GLU A 38 8.96 -13.51 14.69
N ALA A 39 9.79 -12.55 14.29
CA ALA A 39 9.46 -11.53 13.30
C ALA A 39 9.30 -12.09 11.88
N HIS A 40 10.05 -13.14 11.53
CA HIS A 40 9.92 -13.84 10.25
C HIS A 40 8.63 -14.67 10.21
N ARG A 41 8.26 -15.32 11.32
CA ARG A 41 6.96 -16.00 11.45
C ARG A 41 5.80 -15.02 11.30
N GLN A 42 5.91 -13.83 11.92
CA GLN A 42 4.92 -12.76 11.76
C GLN A 42 4.81 -12.27 10.31
N LEU A 43 5.91 -12.21 9.55
CA LEU A 43 5.87 -11.87 8.12
C LEU A 43 5.10 -12.90 7.31
N ASP A 44 5.33 -14.19 7.55
CA ASP A 44 4.64 -15.27 6.82
C ASP A 44 3.16 -15.34 7.18
N GLU A 45 2.78 -15.09 8.43
CA GLU A 45 1.38 -14.97 8.84
C GLU A 45 0.69 -13.75 8.20
N VAL A 46 1.38 -12.60 8.16
CA VAL A 46 0.88 -11.38 7.51
C VAL A 46 0.72 -11.63 6.01
N ARG A 47 1.72 -12.23 5.36
CA ARG A 47 1.67 -12.61 3.94
C ARG A 47 0.51 -13.55 3.67
N SER A 48 0.34 -14.60 4.47
CA SER A 48 -0.72 -15.59 4.28
C SER A 48 -2.11 -14.95 4.37
N ARG A 49 -2.33 -14.11 5.38
CA ARG A 49 -3.59 -13.33 5.50
C ARG A 49 -3.81 -12.40 4.30
N MET A 50 -2.76 -11.71 3.86
CA MET A 50 -2.84 -10.82 2.70
C MET A 50 -3.20 -11.56 1.41
N ILE A 51 -2.62 -12.75 1.18
CA ILE A 51 -2.94 -13.60 0.04
C ILE A 51 -4.41 -14.01 0.04
N VAL A 52 -4.93 -14.45 1.20
CA VAL A 52 -6.34 -14.87 1.33
C VAL A 52 -7.29 -13.71 1.01
N ASP A 53 -7.03 -12.52 1.56
CA ASP A 53 -7.88 -11.35 1.32
C ASP A 53 -7.82 -10.88 -0.15
N ALA A 54 -6.64 -10.97 -0.78
CA ALA A 54 -6.46 -10.61 -2.19
C ALA A 54 -7.14 -11.62 -3.14
N ALA A 55 -7.10 -12.91 -2.79
CA ALA A 55 -7.70 -14.00 -3.57
C ALA A 55 -9.22 -13.83 -3.71
N LEU A 56 -9.91 -13.43 -2.63
CA LEU A 56 -11.35 -13.19 -2.69
C LEU A 56 -11.72 -12.11 -3.72
N ALA A 57 -10.92 -11.04 -3.82
CA ALA A 57 -11.16 -9.98 -4.80
C ALA A 57 -10.83 -10.43 -6.24
N ASP A 58 -9.86 -11.33 -6.42
CA ASP A 58 -9.50 -11.90 -7.73
C ASP A 58 -10.54 -12.89 -8.22
N ASP A 59 -10.97 -13.83 -7.37
CA ASP A 59 -12.01 -14.79 -7.69
C ASP A 59 -13.33 -14.10 -8.02
N ALA A 60 -13.67 -13.05 -7.26
CA ALA A 60 -14.84 -12.22 -7.55
C ALA A 60 -14.75 -11.56 -8.93
N LEU A 61 -13.57 -11.06 -9.34
CA LEU A 61 -13.39 -10.47 -10.66
C LEU A 61 -13.48 -11.53 -11.77
N LEU A 62 -12.83 -12.68 -11.61
CA LEU A 62 -12.89 -13.79 -12.57
C LEU A 62 -14.34 -14.27 -12.78
N GLY A 63 -15.08 -14.47 -11.68
CA GLY A 63 -16.50 -14.82 -11.75
C GLY A 63 -17.33 -13.72 -12.42
N ALA A 64 -17.05 -12.45 -12.14
CA ALA A 64 -17.75 -11.33 -12.76
C ALA A 64 -17.51 -11.27 -14.28
N GLU A 65 -16.28 -11.56 -14.73
CA GLU A 65 -15.93 -11.63 -16.15
C GLU A 65 -16.62 -12.82 -16.86
N ALA A 66 -16.72 -13.97 -16.19
CA ALA A 66 -17.45 -15.12 -16.69
C ALA A 66 -18.97 -14.82 -16.83
N ALA A 67 -19.58 -14.25 -15.78
CA ALA A 67 -20.99 -13.85 -15.80
C ALA A 67 -21.26 -12.81 -16.89
N ARG A 68 -20.38 -11.81 -17.04
CA ARG A 68 -20.43 -10.84 -18.13
C ARG A 68 -20.39 -11.50 -19.51
N SER A 69 -19.52 -12.48 -19.70
CA SER A 69 -19.37 -13.20 -20.97
C SER A 69 -20.61 -14.03 -21.30
N ALA A 70 -21.32 -14.52 -20.28
CA ALA A 70 -22.62 -15.19 -20.41
C ALA A 70 -23.81 -14.23 -20.57
N GLY A 71 -23.58 -12.90 -20.48
CA GLY A 71 -24.65 -11.89 -20.54
C GLY A 71 -25.43 -11.72 -19.23
N ASP A 72 -25.04 -12.39 -18.15
CA ASP A 72 -25.63 -12.18 -16.82
C ASP A 72 -24.99 -10.97 -16.12
N TRP A 73 -25.46 -9.80 -16.52
CA TRP A 73 -25.02 -8.52 -15.96
C TRP A 73 -25.36 -8.36 -14.48
N GLY A 74 -26.41 -9.04 -14.00
CA GLY A 74 -26.84 -8.98 -12.61
C GLY A 74 -25.84 -9.68 -11.70
N GLU A 75 -25.47 -10.91 -12.04
CA GLU A 75 -24.45 -11.67 -11.33
C GLU A 75 -23.07 -11.00 -11.44
N ALA A 76 -22.72 -10.51 -12.64
CA ALA A 76 -21.48 -9.77 -12.84
C ALA A 76 -21.35 -8.59 -11.86
N CYS A 77 -22.39 -7.76 -11.72
CA CYS A 77 -22.39 -6.64 -10.77
C CYS A 77 -22.33 -7.11 -9.30
N ARG A 78 -23.02 -8.19 -8.93
CA ARG A 78 -22.97 -8.76 -7.57
C ARG A 78 -21.55 -9.20 -7.20
N LEU A 79 -20.87 -9.88 -8.11
CA LEU A 79 -19.51 -10.35 -7.91
C LEU A 79 -18.51 -9.17 -7.84
N LEU A 80 -18.66 -8.15 -8.67
CA LEU A 80 -17.85 -6.94 -8.55
C LEU A 80 -18.04 -6.25 -7.18
N ASP A 81 -19.27 -6.22 -6.66
CA ASP A 81 -19.57 -5.69 -5.33
C ASP A 81 -18.93 -6.53 -4.20
N LEU A 82 -18.91 -7.85 -4.34
CA LEU A 82 -18.18 -8.75 -3.43
C LEU A 82 -16.66 -8.43 -3.43
N GLY A 83 -16.07 -8.23 -4.61
CA GLY A 83 -14.68 -7.82 -4.73
C GLY A 83 -14.41 -6.47 -4.05
N VAL A 84 -15.30 -5.48 -4.22
CA VAL A 84 -15.20 -4.18 -3.51
C VAL A 84 -15.29 -4.36 -2.01
N TRP A 85 -16.20 -5.22 -1.54
CA TRP A 85 -16.35 -5.50 -0.12
C TRP A 85 -15.06 -6.07 0.45
N ALA A 86 -14.45 -7.07 -0.21
CA ALA A 86 -13.18 -7.67 0.21
C ALA A 86 -12.07 -6.62 0.33
N LEU A 87 -11.88 -5.78 -0.69
CA LEU A 87 -10.88 -4.70 -0.66
C LEU A 87 -11.17 -3.68 0.46
N THR A 88 -12.45 -3.40 0.71
CA THR A 88 -12.88 -2.46 1.77
C THR A 88 -12.59 -3.01 3.16
N GLN A 89 -12.76 -4.32 3.39
CA GLN A 89 -12.44 -4.97 4.67
C GLN A 89 -10.93 -5.03 4.90
N ALA A 90 -10.15 -5.35 3.86
CA ALA A 90 -8.71 -5.47 3.97
C ALA A 90 -8.02 -4.12 4.22
N THR A 91 -8.41 -3.06 3.48
CA THR A 91 -7.67 -1.79 3.42
C THR A 91 -7.37 -1.15 4.80
N PRO A 92 -8.29 -1.05 5.77
CA PRO A 92 -8.02 -0.45 7.07
C PRO A 92 -6.85 -1.09 7.81
N GLU A 93 -6.76 -2.42 7.80
CA GLU A 93 -5.67 -3.15 8.46
C GLU A 93 -4.33 -2.83 7.82
N ARG A 94 -4.27 -2.77 6.48
CA ARG A 94 -3.04 -2.43 5.73
C ARG A 94 -2.58 -1.02 6.04
N LEU A 95 -3.52 -0.07 6.08
CA LEU A 95 -3.23 1.32 6.44
C LEU A 95 -2.79 1.48 7.89
N THR A 96 -3.26 0.63 8.81
CA THR A 96 -2.80 0.59 10.20
C THR A 96 -1.38 0.03 10.28
N ARG A 97 -1.09 -1.05 9.55
CA ARG A 97 0.26 -1.64 9.50
C ARG A 97 1.30 -0.67 8.90
N LEU A 98 0.97 0.00 7.79
CA LEU A 98 1.81 1.05 7.20
C LEU A 98 2.10 2.20 8.18
N ARG A 99 1.13 2.57 9.02
CA ARG A 99 1.34 3.58 10.07
C ARG A 99 2.29 3.06 11.17
N GLY A 100 2.10 1.82 11.63
CA GLY A 100 3.00 1.18 12.59
C GLY A 100 4.43 1.10 12.07
N MET A 101 4.61 0.71 10.80
CA MET A 101 5.91 0.73 10.12
C MET A 101 6.55 2.13 10.11
N GLY A 102 5.75 3.18 9.89
CA GLY A 102 6.21 4.57 9.95
C GLY A 102 6.74 4.99 11.33
N VAL A 103 6.17 4.44 12.41
CA VAL A 103 6.68 4.62 13.77
C VAL A 103 7.99 3.87 13.95
N ALA A 104 8.06 2.60 13.51
CA ALA A 104 9.26 1.77 13.61
C ALA A 104 10.49 2.40 12.91
N ILE A 105 10.29 3.02 11.73
CA ILE A 105 11.37 3.72 10.99
C ILE A 105 11.99 4.86 11.79
N ARG A 106 11.20 5.55 12.62
CA ARG A 106 11.69 6.72 13.38
C ARG A 106 12.59 6.35 14.54
N VAL A 107 12.49 5.11 15.02
CA VAL A 107 13.25 4.59 16.16
C VAL A 107 14.35 3.61 15.73
N ALA A 108 14.36 3.21 14.45
CA ALA A 108 15.36 2.32 13.89
C ALA A 108 16.74 2.99 13.85
N ALA A 109 17.75 2.30 14.36
CA ALA A 109 19.15 2.76 14.33
C ALA A 109 19.69 2.88 12.90
N ALA A 110 19.26 1.99 12.01
CA ALA A 110 19.63 1.99 10.60
C ALA A 110 18.48 1.48 9.74
N ILE A 111 18.32 2.09 8.56
CA ILE A 111 17.34 1.70 7.54
C ILE A 111 18.10 1.45 6.24
N MET A 112 17.89 0.27 5.64
CA MET A 112 18.42 0.01 4.30
C MET A 112 17.76 0.95 3.29
N PRO A 113 18.51 1.51 2.34
CA PRO A 113 17.96 2.42 1.34
C PRO A 113 16.90 1.71 0.49
N PRO A 114 15.61 2.08 0.60
CA PRO A 114 14.57 1.42 -0.18
C PRO A 114 14.56 1.92 -1.61
N PRO A 115 14.14 1.10 -2.59
CA PRO A 115 13.81 1.60 -3.92
C PRO A 115 12.51 2.44 -3.90
N PRO A 116 12.33 3.39 -4.82
CA PRO A 116 11.07 4.12 -4.93
C PRO A 116 9.91 3.21 -5.34
N VAL A 117 8.69 3.62 -5.02
CA VAL A 117 7.48 3.02 -5.59
C VAL A 117 7.37 3.48 -7.04
N LYS A 118 7.57 2.56 -7.98
CA LYS A 118 7.67 2.91 -9.40
C LYS A 118 6.30 3.19 -10.01
N ALA A 119 6.13 4.37 -10.61
CA ALA A 119 4.86 4.77 -11.21
C ALA A 119 4.39 3.83 -12.33
N VAL A 120 5.34 3.26 -13.09
CA VAL A 120 5.07 2.36 -14.23
C VAL A 120 4.31 1.09 -13.85
N ARG A 121 4.36 0.67 -12.57
CA ARG A 121 3.65 -0.53 -12.10
C ARG A 121 2.14 -0.34 -11.97
N PHE A 122 1.67 0.90 -11.89
CA PHE A 122 0.26 1.22 -11.72
C PHE A 122 -0.42 1.45 -13.07
N ARG A 123 -1.74 1.30 -13.13
CA ARG A 123 -2.56 1.42 -14.34
C ARG A 123 -3.36 2.73 -14.33
N LEU A 124 -3.93 3.11 -13.20
CA LEU A 124 -4.75 4.31 -13.05
C LEU A 124 -3.89 5.57 -13.14
N GLY A 125 -4.30 6.52 -13.98
CA GLY A 125 -3.60 7.80 -14.14
C GLY A 125 -3.47 8.60 -12.85
N SER A 126 -4.46 8.53 -11.95
CA SER A 126 -4.40 9.18 -10.63
C SER A 126 -3.34 8.56 -9.72
N VAL A 127 -3.22 7.23 -9.74
CA VAL A 127 -2.22 6.51 -8.94
C VAL A 127 -0.83 6.74 -9.54
N LYS A 128 -0.66 6.61 -10.85
CA LYS A 128 0.58 6.94 -11.58
C LYS A 128 1.08 8.36 -11.29
N ALA A 129 0.19 9.34 -11.30
CA ALA A 129 0.55 10.72 -11.02
C ALA A 129 1.06 10.91 -9.58
N ALA A 130 0.37 10.28 -8.61
CA ALA A 130 0.79 10.34 -7.21
C ALA A 130 2.13 9.64 -6.98
N THR A 131 2.28 8.41 -7.48
CA THR A 131 3.51 7.63 -7.32
C THR A 131 4.68 8.19 -8.13
N GLY A 132 4.42 8.80 -9.30
CA GLY A 132 5.44 9.51 -10.07
C GLY A 132 5.98 10.75 -9.37
N ALA A 133 5.13 11.52 -8.69
CA ALA A 133 5.58 12.63 -7.85
C ALA A 133 6.45 12.12 -6.68
N GLY A 134 6.07 10.98 -6.08
CA GLY A 134 6.88 10.31 -5.06
C GLY A 134 8.22 9.80 -5.59
N GLU A 135 8.24 9.23 -6.79
CA GLU A 135 9.47 8.75 -7.45
C GLU A 135 10.45 9.90 -7.73
N LEU A 136 9.97 11.06 -8.19
CA LEU A 136 10.80 12.26 -8.34
C LEU A 136 11.33 12.75 -6.99
N LEU A 137 10.46 12.84 -5.98
CA LEU A 137 10.85 13.30 -4.65
C LEU A 137 11.86 12.35 -3.98
N HIS A 138 11.79 11.05 -4.29
CA HIS A 138 12.73 10.05 -3.78
C HIS A 138 14.19 10.40 -4.08
N HIS A 139 14.47 11.02 -5.23
CA HIS A 139 15.82 11.44 -5.62
C HIS A 139 16.32 12.69 -4.89
N VAL A 140 15.40 13.48 -4.33
CA VAL A 140 15.73 14.69 -3.55
C VAL A 140 16.00 14.34 -2.08
N LEU A 141 15.38 13.28 -1.56
CA LEU A 141 15.52 12.87 -0.17
C LEU A 141 16.92 12.34 0.14
N ILE A 142 17.50 12.83 1.23
CA ILE A 142 18.89 12.57 1.61
C ILE A 142 19.00 11.25 2.37
N THR A 143 18.07 10.98 3.29
CA THR A 143 18.20 9.83 4.19
C THR A 143 17.38 8.61 3.75
N PRO A 144 17.86 7.38 4.00
CA PRO A 144 17.09 6.16 3.80
C PRO A 144 15.74 6.15 4.55
N ALA A 145 15.69 6.71 5.76
CA ALA A 145 14.48 6.80 6.56
C ALA A 145 13.41 7.70 5.91
N GLU A 146 13.80 8.88 5.41
CA GLU A 146 12.88 9.76 4.67
C GLU A 146 12.34 9.06 3.42
N ARG A 147 13.20 8.37 2.66
CA ARG A 147 12.81 7.61 1.46
C ARG A 147 11.83 6.49 1.80
N MET A 148 12.03 5.81 2.93
CA MET A 148 11.12 4.77 3.38
C MET A 148 9.76 5.36 3.79
N LEU A 149 9.74 6.45 4.57
CA LEU A 149 8.49 7.12 4.94
C LEU A 149 7.70 7.58 3.71
N LEU A 150 8.38 8.17 2.72
CA LEU A 150 7.76 8.54 1.45
C LEU A 150 7.17 7.31 0.74
N ARG A 151 7.92 6.20 0.67
CA ARG A 151 7.45 4.94 0.09
C ARG A 151 6.18 4.42 0.79
N LEU A 152 6.13 4.40 2.13
CA LEU A 152 4.92 4.00 2.86
C LEU A 152 3.74 4.93 2.58
N TRP A 153 4.00 6.23 2.47
CA TRP A 153 2.97 7.21 2.15
C TRP A 153 2.41 7.02 0.73
N MET A 154 3.27 6.74 -0.25
CA MET A 154 2.91 6.39 -1.62
C MET A 154 2.03 5.14 -1.70
N ILE A 155 2.40 4.08 -0.98
CA ILE A 155 1.61 2.86 -0.90
C ILE A 155 0.23 3.14 -0.31
N ALA A 156 0.17 3.87 0.81
CA ALA A 156 -1.09 4.24 1.44
C ALA A 156 -1.97 5.12 0.55
N CYS A 157 -1.38 5.99 -0.27
CA CYS A 157 -2.09 6.80 -1.25
C CYS A 157 -2.65 5.93 -2.38
N ALA A 158 -1.82 5.06 -2.95
CA ALA A 158 -2.19 4.13 -4.02
C ALA A 158 -3.36 3.23 -3.60
N MET A 159 -3.31 2.60 -2.42
CA MET A 159 -4.40 1.78 -1.89
C MET A 159 -5.73 2.55 -1.80
N ARG A 160 -5.71 3.77 -1.25
CA ARG A 160 -6.94 4.59 -1.11
C ARG A 160 -7.51 5.02 -2.46
N LEU A 161 -6.66 5.47 -3.38
CA LEU A 161 -7.09 5.89 -4.71
C LEU A 161 -7.64 4.72 -5.53
N ALA A 162 -6.94 3.59 -5.48
CA ALA A 162 -7.34 2.36 -6.16
C ALA A 162 -8.70 1.84 -5.64
N LEU A 163 -8.86 1.76 -4.31
CA LEU A 163 -10.14 1.40 -3.68
C LEU A 163 -11.26 2.38 -4.05
N HIS A 164 -10.99 3.68 -4.03
CA HIS A 164 -11.97 4.69 -4.40
C HIS A 164 -12.46 4.51 -5.85
N VAL A 165 -11.54 4.28 -6.79
CA VAL A 165 -11.88 4.04 -8.20
C VAL A 165 -12.64 2.74 -8.38
N ALA A 166 -12.24 1.65 -7.72
CA ALA A 166 -12.96 0.37 -7.77
C ALA A 166 -14.40 0.51 -7.25
N ARG A 167 -14.58 1.11 -6.07
CA ARG A 167 -15.90 1.40 -5.47
C ARG A 167 -16.79 2.22 -6.39
N ARG A 168 -16.25 3.32 -6.93
CA ARG A 168 -17.00 4.21 -7.81
C ARG A 168 -17.40 3.50 -9.11
N SER A 169 -16.53 2.65 -9.63
CA SER A 169 -16.78 1.91 -10.87
C SER A 169 -17.82 0.82 -10.69
N ALA A 170 -17.76 0.06 -9.59
CA ALA A 170 -18.78 -0.92 -9.24
C ALA A 170 -20.16 -0.26 -9.07
N ALA A 171 -20.23 0.86 -8.33
CA ALA A 171 -21.47 1.61 -8.17
C ALA A 171 -22.04 2.12 -9.51
N ALA A 172 -21.19 2.57 -10.44
CA ALA A 172 -21.62 3.00 -11.77
C ALA A 172 -22.15 1.82 -12.61
N LEU A 173 -21.52 0.66 -12.53
CA LEU A 173 -21.93 -0.56 -13.25
C LEU A 173 -23.30 -1.07 -12.83
N ARG A 174 -23.74 -0.85 -11.59
CA ARG A 174 -25.13 -1.16 -11.17
C ARG A 174 -26.19 -0.46 -12.03
N THR A 175 -25.89 0.75 -12.50
CA THR A 175 -26.81 1.54 -13.33
C THR A 175 -26.55 1.40 -14.83
N ARG A 176 -25.31 1.10 -15.22
CA ARG A 176 -24.89 0.96 -16.62
C ARG A 176 -23.97 -0.25 -16.78
N PRO A 177 -24.50 -1.49 -16.69
CA PRO A 177 -23.67 -2.69 -16.61
C PRO A 177 -22.82 -2.96 -17.85
N GLN A 178 -23.26 -2.47 -19.02
CA GLN A 178 -22.58 -2.67 -20.30
C GLN A 178 -21.49 -1.63 -20.57
N ALA A 179 -21.32 -0.62 -19.71
CA ALA A 179 -20.37 0.46 -19.93
C ALA A 179 -18.92 -0.01 -19.77
N ALA A 180 -18.26 -0.29 -20.89
CA ALA A 180 -16.89 -0.82 -20.95
C ALA A 180 -15.87 0.00 -20.14
N ARG A 181 -16.02 1.34 -20.10
CA ARG A 181 -15.14 2.21 -19.34
C ARG A 181 -15.18 1.93 -17.83
N HIS A 182 -16.35 1.65 -17.27
CA HIS A 182 -16.46 1.38 -15.83
C HIS A 182 -15.86 0.01 -15.48
N TRP A 183 -16.00 -0.98 -16.36
CA TRP A 183 -15.28 -2.25 -16.25
C TRP A 183 -13.76 -2.06 -16.25
N GLN A 184 -13.22 -1.32 -17.22
CA GLN A 184 -11.78 -1.05 -17.31
C GLN A 184 -11.25 -0.34 -16.05
N HIS A 185 -11.99 0.65 -15.54
CA HIS A 185 -11.61 1.34 -14.31
C HIS A 185 -11.69 0.45 -13.07
N TYR A 186 -12.67 -0.45 -12.98
CA TYR A 186 -12.76 -1.42 -11.89
C TYR A 186 -11.52 -2.33 -11.90
N VAL A 187 -11.24 -2.95 -13.06
CA VAL A 187 -10.09 -3.86 -13.23
C VAL A 187 -8.79 -3.14 -12.91
N ALA A 188 -8.62 -1.91 -13.38
CA ALA A 188 -7.44 -1.11 -13.07
C ALA A 188 -7.35 -0.75 -11.57
N GLY A 189 -8.47 -0.41 -10.93
CA GLY A 189 -8.54 -0.17 -9.48
C GLY A 189 -8.16 -1.40 -8.66
N ARG A 190 -8.67 -2.58 -9.00
CA ARG A 190 -8.26 -3.83 -8.33
C ARG A 190 -6.78 -4.12 -8.57
N ALA A 191 -6.29 -4.02 -9.80
CA ALA A 191 -4.89 -4.29 -10.12
C ALA A 191 -3.93 -3.35 -9.36
N ASP A 192 -4.25 -2.06 -9.29
CA ASP A 192 -3.44 -1.07 -8.58
C ASP A 192 -3.48 -1.25 -7.07
N TRP A 193 -4.62 -1.68 -6.52
CA TRP A 193 -4.70 -2.03 -5.10
C TRP A 193 -3.80 -3.23 -4.77
N GLY A 194 -3.84 -4.30 -5.59
CA GLY A 194 -2.97 -5.46 -5.43
C GLY A 194 -1.49 -5.11 -5.56
N THR A 195 -1.14 -4.26 -6.54
CA THR A 195 0.23 -3.74 -6.69
C THR A 195 0.68 -2.98 -5.43
N ALA A 196 -0.19 -2.17 -4.84
CA ALA A 196 0.13 -1.47 -3.60
C ALA A 196 0.29 -2.45 -2.41
N ASP A 197 -0.49 -3.54 -2.38
CA ASP A 197 -0.38 -4.59 -1.35
C ASP A 197 0.93 -5.37 -1.45
N GLU A 198 1.41 -5.64 -2.67
CA GLU A 198 2.75 -6.20 -2.90
C GLU A 198 3.86 -5.24 -2.45
N GLU A 199 3.76 -3.95 -2.80
CA GLU A 199 4.73 -2.93 -2.39
C GLU A 199 4.74 -2.75 -0.85
N HIS A 200 3.59 -2.91 -0.20
CA HIS A 200 3.47 -2.96 1.26
C HIS A 200 4.25 -4.13 1.86
N LEU A 201 4.03 -5.36 1.36
CA LEU A 201 4.73 -6.55 1.83
C LEU A 201 6.25 -6.45 1.61
N ALA A 202 6.67 -5.94 0.44
CA ALA A 202 8.07 -5.70 0.15
C ALA A 202 8.69 -4.68 1.12
N SER A 203 7.95 -3.63 1.47
CA SER A 203 8.41 -2.62 2.44
C SER A 203 8.51 -3.20 3.85
N PHE A 204 7.58 -4.09 4.24
CA PHE A 204 7.63 -4.74 5.54
C PHE A 204 8.84 -5.67 5.65
N ARG A 205 9.11 -6.46 4.60
CA ARG A 205 10.33 -7.27 4.51
C ARG A 205 11.61 -6.44 4.64
N LEU A 206 11.70 -5.31 3.93
CA LEU A 206 12.87 -4.42 4.01
C LEU A 206 13.09 -3.87 5.43
N LEU A 207 12.02 -3.58 6.18
CA LEU A 207 12.15 -3.14 7.58
C LEU A 207 12.68 -4.25 8.48
N LEU A 208 12.16 -5.47 8.33
CA LEU A 208 12.66 -6.62 9.09
C LEU A 208 14.13 -6.91 8.79
N GLU A 209 14.53 -6.85 7.52
CA GLU A 209 15.92 -7.03 7.10
C GLU A 209 16.83 -5.91 7.64
N SER A 210 16.37 -4.65 7.61
CA SER A 210 17.12 -3.51 8.17
C SER A 210 17.36 -3.67 9.66
N ALA A 211 16.33 -4.12 10.37
CA ALA A 211 16.38 -4.20 11.80
C ALA A 211 17.20 -5.43 12.27
N ALA A 212 17.13 -6.56 11.54
CA ALA A 212 18.04 -7.70 11.75
C ALA A 212 19.51 -7.36 11.44
N ALA A 213 19.76 -6.46 10.48
CA ALA A 213 21.12 -5.99 10.19
C ALA A 213 21.67 -5.10 11.32
N ALA A 214 20.82 -4.27 11.93
CA ALA A 214 21.19 -3.44 13.07
C ALA A 214 21.57 -4.28 14.30
N ASP A 215 20.78 -5.32 14.62
CA ASP A 215 21.05 -6.24 15.73
C ASP A 215 22.39 -7.00 15.56
N ARG A 216 22.67 -7.47 14.33
CA ARG A 216 23.98 -8.08 14.01
C ARG A 216 25.15 -7.10 14.17
N ALA A 217 24.96 -5.83 13.82
CA ALA A 217 26.01 -4.83 13.98
C ALA A 217 26.29 -4.52 15.46
N GLU A 218 25.25 -4.49 16.29
CA GLU A 218 25.38 -4.27 17.73
C GLU A 218 26.06 -5.45 18.44
N SER A 219 25.67 -6.69 18.12
CA SER A 219 26.27 -7.89 18.71
C SER A 219 27.76 -8.06 18.38
N LEU A 220 28.22 -7.60 17.20
CA LEU A 220 29.63 -7.61 16.81
C LEU A 220 30.46 -6.48 17.47
N ALA A 221 29.80 -5.44 18.00
CA ALA A 221 30.46 -4.31 18.65
C ALA A 221 30.63 -4.47 20.17
N ARG A 222 30.03 -5.52 20.75
CA ARG A 222 30.15 -5.93 22.16
C ARG A 222 31.23 -7.00 22.31
#